data_AF-A0A932HMT0-F1
#
_entry.id   AF-A0A932HMT0-F1
#
_cell.length_a   1.000
_cell.length_b   1.000
_cell.length_c   1.000
_cell.angle_alpha   90.00
_cell.angle_beta   90.00
_cell.angle_gamma   90.00
#
_symmetry.space_group_name_H-M   'P 1'
#
loop_
_entity.id
_entity.type
_entity.pdbx_description
1 polymer ?
#
loop_
_entity_poly.entity_id
_entity_poly.type
_entity_poly.pdbx_seq_one_letter_code
_entity_poly.pdbx_strand_id
1 'polypeptide(L)'
;MTTRVKGALLLLLAFLLGAATGALGFGLYQARTGWWGPRRDPARFQEFQLKRLTQELDLRPDQRQQMEAILRETGQEFVRLREEIGPRFREIRGRSREKIRAILSSEQQAKFEVLEKEWERRAERGRSRAAPGDKASKGP
;
A
#
# COMPACT_ATOMS: atom_id res chain seq x y z
N MET A 1 31.90 -33.69 14.99
CA MET A 1 30.62 -33.44 14.28
C MET A 1 30.32 -34.62 13.38
N THR A 2 29.17 -35.27 13.57
CA THR A 2 28.73 -36.38 12.71
C THR A 2 28.40 -35.88 11.30
N THR A 3 28.65 -36.70 10.28
CA THR A 3 28.39 -36.39 8.85
C THR A 3 26.96 -35.92 8.59
N ARG A 4 26.00 -36.39 9.39
CA ARG A 4 24.59 -35.95 9.36
C ARG A 4 24.41 -34.47 9.71
N VAL A 5 25.15 -33.95 10.70
CA VAL A 5 25.09 -32.54 11.09
C VAL A 5 25.70 -31.63 10.02
N LYS A 6 26.79 -32.09 9.38
CA LYS A 6 27.40 -31.35 8.26
C LYS A 6 26.44 -31.26 7.07
N GLY A 7 25.74 -32.36 6.74
CA GLY A 7 24.71 -32.37 5.70
C GLY A 7 23.55 -31.42 6.00
N ALA A 8 23.03 -31.44 7.23
CA ALA A 8 21.96 -30.53 7.64
C ALA A 8 22.38 -29.05 7.57
N LEU A 9 23.61 -28.71 7.95
CA LEU A 9 24.15 -27.34 7.86
C LEU A 9 24.27 -26.87 6.41
N LEU A 10 24.71 -27.73 5.50
CA LEU A 10 24.81 -27.39 4.08
C LEU A 10 23.43 -27.15 3.46
N LEU A 11 22.43 -27.96 3.80
CA LEU A 11 21.06 -27.77 3.35
C LEU A 11 20.45 -26.46 3.89
N LEU A 12 20.68 -26.15 5.17
CA LEU A 12 20.21 -24.92 5.78
C LEU A 12 20.86 -23.70 5.13
N LEU A 13 22.16 -23.76 4.84
CA LEU A 13 22.88 -22.70 4.15
C LEU A 13 22.36 -22.48 2.72
N ALA A 14 22.14 -23.56 1.96
CA ALA A 14 21.57 -23.49 0.61
C ALA A 14 20.15 -22.89 0.62
N PHE A 15 19.33 -23.26 1.60
CA PHE A 15 18.00 -22.69 1.78
C PHE A 15 18.05 -21.19 2.09
N LEU A 16 18.93 -20.75 2.99
CA LEU A 16 19.08 -19.34 3.32
C LEU A 16 19.56 -18.51 2.11
N LEU A 17 20.50 -19.04 1.32
CA LEU A 17 20.97 -18.39 0.10
C LEU A 17 19.86 -18.30 -0.96
N GLY A 18 19.06 -19.35 -1.12
CA GLY A 18 17.89 -19.35 -1.99
C GLY A 18 16.84 -18.31 -1.55
N ALA A 19 16.54 -18.25 -0.26
CA ALA A 19 15.61 -17.29 0.31
C ALA A 19 16.09 -15.84 0.14
N ALA A 20 17.39 -15.57 0.40
CA ALA A 20 17.99 -14.26 0.20
C ALA A 20 17.93 -13.82 -1.28
N THR A 21 18.27 -14.72 -2.20
CA THR A 21 18.21 -14.47 -3.64
C THR A 21 16.78 -14.21 -4.10
N GLY A 22 15.81 -14.99 -3.62
CA GLY A 22 14.39 -14.79 -3.90
C GLY A 22 13.88 -13.45 -3.38
N ALA A 23 14.25 -13.06 -2.16
CA ALA A 23 13.87 -11.77 -1.58
C ALA A 23 14.44 -10.58 -2.37
N LEU A 24 15.71 -10.66 -2.78
CA LEU A 24 16.36 -9.63 -3.59
C LEU A 24 15.74 -9.54 -5.00
N GLY A 25 15.53 -10.67 -5.66
CA GLY A 25 14.90 -10.74 -6.99
C GLY A 25 13.47 -10.18 -6.97
N PHE A 26 12.68 -10.55 -5.95
CA PHE A 26 11.34 -10.01 -5.75
C PHE A 26 11.35 -8.50 -5.47
N GLY A 27 12.29 -8.02 -4.65
CA GLY A 27 12.45 -6.59 -4.37
C GLY A 27 12.78 -5.76 -5.60
N LEU A 28 13.69 -6.24 -6.46
CA LEU A 28 14.05 -5.59 -7.71
C LEU A 28 12.92 -5.63 -8.76
N TYR A 29 12.23 -6.77 -8.87
CA TYR A 29 11.06 -6.91 -9.75
C TYR A 29 9.93 -5.94 -9.32
N GLN A 30 9.70 -5.83 -8.02
CA GLN A 30 8.69 -4.92 -7.46
C GLN A 30 9.07 -3.45 -7.67
N ALA A 31 10.35 -3.09 -7.52
CA ALA A 31 10.85 -1.75 -7.78
C ALA A 31 10.74 -1.35 -9.27
N ARG A 32 10.96 -2.29 -10.19
CA ARG A 32 10.86 -2.05 -11.64
C ARG A 32 9.43 -1.99 -12.17
N THR A 33 8.56 -2.88 -11.71
CA THR A 33 7.19 -3.00 -12.23
C THR A 33 6.24 -1.95 -11.68
N GLY A 34 6.60 -1.27 -10.58
CA GLY A 34 5.75 -0.25 -9.96
C GLY A 34 4.40 -0.79 -9.45
N TRP A 35 4.18 -2.12 -9.53
CA TRP A 35 2.93 -2.79 -9.13
C TRP A 35 2.60 -2.57 -7.66
N TRP A 36 3.60 -2.27 -6.84
CA TRP A 36 3.50 -1.98 -5.41
C TRP A 36 4.27 -0.70 -5.01
N GLY A 37 4.33 0.28 -5.91
CA GLY A 37 4.83 1.61 -5.56
C GLY A 37 3.86 2.34 -4.62
N PRO A 38 4.34 3.26 -3.74
CA PRO A 38 3.46 4.10 -2.93
C PRO A 38 2.42 4.76 -3.82
N ARG A 39 1.15 4.81 -3.37
CA ARG A 39 0.06 5.47 -4.10
C ARG A 39 0.57 6.84 -4.54
N ARG A 40 0.76 6.99 -5.85
CA ARG A 40 1.20 8.25 -6.47
C ARG A 40 0.27 9.34 -5.96
N ASP A 41 0.86 10.47 -5.59
CA ASP A 41 0.15 11.74 -5.38
C ASP A 41 -0.99 11.84 -6.43
N PRO A 42 -2.25 12.02 -6.00
CA PRO A 42 -3.39 12.07 -6.93
C PRO A 42 -3.15 13.03 -8.10
N ALA A 43 -2.49 14.17 -7.86
CA ALA A 43 -2.14 15.13 -8.90
C ALA A 43 -1.12 14.54 -9.88
N ARG A 44 -0.07 13.85 -9.39
CA ARG A 44 0.91 13.18 -10.25
C ARG A 44 0.33 12.01 -11.03
N PHE A 45 -0.67 11.32 -10.47
CA PHE A 45 -1.38 10.27 -11.19
C PHE A 45 -2.25 10.86 -12.30
N GLN A 46 -2.99 11.93 -12.03
CA GLN A 46 -3.78 12.64 -13.03
C GLN A 46 -2.89 13.19 -14.16
N GLU A 47 -1.76 13.80 -13.83
CA GLU A 47 -0.80 14.31 -14.82
C GLU A 47 -0.21 13.18 -15.69
N PHE A 48 0.15 12.05 -15.06
CA PHE A 48 0.63 10.88 -15.79
C PHE A 48 -0.44 10.34 -16.75
N GLN A 49 -1.69 10.22 -16.29
CA GLN A 49 -2.80 9.75 -17.11
C GLN A 49 -3.09 10.73 -18.25
N LEU A 50 -3.10 12.04 -17.99
CA LEU A 50 -3.30 13.07 -19.00
C LEU A 50 -2.20 13.00 -20.07
N LYS A 51 -0.93 12.92 -19.66
CA LYS A 51 0.20 12.80 -20.58
C LYS A 51 0.09 11.54 -21.44
N ARG A 52 -0.23 10.41 -20.83
CA ARG A 52 -0.40 9.14 -21.53
C ARG A 52 -1.53 9.19 -22.55
N LEU A 53 -2.71 9.66 -22.15
CA LEU A 53 -3.88 9.77 -23.03
C LEU A 53 -3.64 10.79 -24.14
N THR A 54 -2.94 11.88 -23.86
CA THR A 54 -2.55 12.86 -24.88
C THR A 54 -1.67 12.21 -25.94
N GLN A 55 -0.72 11.37 -25.53
CA GLN A 55 0.22 10.70 -26.44
C GLN A 55 -0.42 9.53 -27.20
N GLU A 56 -1.22 8.70 -26.55
CA GLU A 56 -1.82 7.51 -27.17
C GLU A 56 -2.99 7.86 -28.11
N LEU A 57 -3.64 9.01 -27.91
CA LEU A 57 -4.81 9.45 -28.68
C LEU A 57 -4.55 10.69 -29.54
N ASP A 58 -3.30 11.19 -29.57
CA ASP A 58 -2.90 12.42 -30.27
C ASP A 58 -3.85 13.59 -30.01
N LEU A 59 -4.13 13.84 -28.72
CA LEU A 59 -5.11 14.86 -28.33
C LEU A 59 -4.64 16.26 -28.73
N ARG A 60 -5.50 17.00 -29.44
CA ARG A 60 -5.30 18.42 -29.71
C ARG A 60 -5.36 19.26 -28.42
N PRO A 61 -4.86 20.51 -28.43
CA PRO A 61 -4.85 21.36 -27.23
C PRO A 61 -6.23 21.55 -26.56
N ASP A 62 -7.29 21.71 -27.35
CA ASP A 62 -8.68 21.81 -26.88
C ASP A 62 -9.15 20.52 -26.18
N GLN A 63 -8.87 19.37 -26.79
CA GLN A 63 -9.24 18.06 -26.24
C GLN A 63 -8.44 17.72 -24.98
N ARG A 64 -7.16 18.09 -24.94
CA ARG A 64 -6.31 17.90 -23.76
C ARG A 64 -6.83 18.69 -22.57
N GLN A 65 -7.24 19.95 -22.77
CA GLN A 65 -7.81 20.78 -21.70
C GLN A 65 -9.12 20.19 -21.16
N GLN A 66 -9.98 19.68 -22.04
CA GLN A 66 -11.21 18.99 -21.64
C GLN A 66 -10.90 17.69 -20.87
N MET A 67 -9.92 16.91 -21.33
CA MET A 67 -9.49 15.69 -20.66
C MET A 67 -8.95 15.97 -19.24
N GLU A 68 -8.17 17.04 -19.07
CA GLU A 68 -7.69 17.46 -17.76
C GLU A 68 -8.84 17.79 -16.80
N ALA A 69 -9.85 18.51 -17.28
CA ALA A 69 -11.04 18.83 -16.49
C ALA A 69 -11.79 17.57 -16.04
N ILE A 70 -12.00 16.62 -16.96
CA ILE A 70 -12.65 15.32 -16.67
C ILE A 70 -11.86 14.56 -15.60
N LEU A 71 -10.55 14.37 -15.80
CA LEU A 71 -9.71 13.63 -14.85
C LEU A 71 -9.69 14.28 -13.46
N ARG A 72 -9.73 15.61 -13.40
CA ARG A 72 -9.81 16.36 -12.14
C ARG A 72 -11.14 16.12 -11.43
N GLU A 73 -12.25 16.28 -12.13
CA GLU A 73 -13.60 16.06 -11.59
C GLU A 73 -13.79 14.63 -11.09
N THR A 74 -13.45 13.63 -11.91
CA THR A 74 -13.48 12.23 -11.52
C THR A 74 -12.61 11.95 -10.29
N GLY A 75 -11.44 12.58 -10.20
CA GLY A 75 -10.58 12.48 -9.01
C GLY A 75 -11.27 12.98 -7.73
N GLN A 76 -11.99 14.10 -7.82
CA GLN A 76 -12.76 14.65 -6.68
C GLN A 76 -13.93 13.75 -6.29
N GLU A 77 -14.64 13.17 -7.26
CA GLU A 77 -15.69 12.19 -6.99
C GLU A 77 -15.17 10.99 -6.20
N PHE A 78 -14.01 10.44 -6.59
CA PHE A 78 -13.38 9.35 -5.84
C PHE A 78 -12.96 9.74 -4.42
N VAL A 79 -12.55 10.98 -4.19
CA VAL A 79 -12.25 11.50 -2.84
C VAL A 79 -13.52 11.52 -1.99
N ARG A 80 -14.60 12.12 -2.50
CA ARG A 80 -15.91 12.17 -1.81
C ARG A 80 -16.44 10.78 -1.49
N LEU A 81 -16.40 9.87 -2.47
CA LEU A 81 -16.82 8.49 -2.28
C LEU A 81 -16.01 7.79 -1.18
N ARG A 82 -14.69 8.00 -1.14
CA ARG A 82 -13.81 7.44 -0.10
C ARG A 82 -14.17 7.98 1.29
N GLU A 83 -14.49 9.25 1.41
CA GLU A 83 -14.91 9.89 2.66
C GLU A 83 -16.25 9.32 3.14
N GLU A 84 -17.20 9.10 2.24
CA GLU A 84 -18.51 8.53 2.54
C GLU A 84 -18.43 7.07 3.00
N ILE A 85 -17.71 6.21 2.26
CA ILE A 85 -17.64 4.78 2.55
C ILE A 85 -16.63 4.44 3.65
N GLY A 86 -15.65 5.31 3.88
CA GLY A 86 -14.56 5.10 4.84
C GLY A 86 -15.02 4.75 6.26
N PRO A 87 -15.99 5.46 6.86
CA PRO A 87 -16.60 5.11 8.13
C PRO A 87 -17.23 3.72 8.15
N ARG A 88 -18.01 3.37 7.12
CA ARG A 88 -18.69 2.06 7.02
C ARG A 88 -17.68 0.91 7.04
N PHE A 89 -16.55 1.04 6.34
CA PHE A 89 -15.47 0.06 6.39
C PHE A 89 -14.85 -0.07 7.78
N ARG A 90 -14.67 1.05 8.51
CA ARG A 90 -14.13 1.02 9.89
C ARG A 90 -15.08 0.30 10.83
N GLU A 91 -16.37 0.55 10.70
CA GLU A 91 -17.40 -0.09 11.51
C GLU A 91 -17.46 -1.61 11.27
N ILE A 92 -17.46 -2.05 10.00
CA ILE A 92 -17.43 -3.48 9.66
C ILE A 92 -16.20 -4.16 10.25
N ARG A 93 -15.03 -3.53 10.17
CA ARG A 93 -13.80 -4.05 10.79
C ARG A 93 -13.88 -4.10 12.31
N GLY A 94 -14.46 -3.08 12.95
CA GLY A 94 -14.68 -3.05 14.39
C GLY A 94 -15.53 -4.22 14.86
N ARG A 95 -16.70 -4.41 14.25
CA ARG A 95 -17.60 -5.54 14.55
C ARG A 95 -16.94 -6.89 14.33
N SER A 96 -16.14 -7.02 13.26
CA SER A 96 -15.39 -8.25 13.00
C SER A 96 -14.35 -8.52 14.10
N ARG A 97 -13.65 -7.50 14.59
CA ARG A 97 -12.66 -7.64 15.68
C ARG A 97 -13.33 -8.07 16.98
N GLU A 98 -14.49 -7.53 17.30
CA GLU A 98 -15.27 -7.94 18.48
C GLU A 98 -15.68 -9.41 18.41
N LYS A 99 -16.22 -9.85 17.26
CA LYS A 99 -16.58 -11.25 17.03
C LYS A 99 -15.38 -12.19 17.15
N ILE A 100 -14.21 -11.75 16.67
CA ILE A 100 -12.96 -12.51 16.84
C ILE A 100 -12.60 -12.59 18.33
N ARG A 101 -12.57 -11.48 19.06
CA ARG A 101 -12.24 -11.49 20.50
C ARG A 101 -13.14 -12.42 21.32
N ALA A 102 -14.43 -12.50 20.97
CA ALA A 102 -15.40 -13.34 21.66
C ALA A 102 -15.10 -14.85 21.61
N ILE A 103 -14.32 -15.33 20.62
CA ILE A 103 -13.97 -16.74 20.48
C ILE A 103 -12.55 -17.08 20.96
N LEU A 104 -11.79 -16.08 21.44
CA LEU A 104 -10.40 -16.24 21.86
C LEU A 104 -10.30 -16.42 23.38
N SER A 105 -9.35 -17.24 23.82
CA SER A 105 -8.93 -17.28 25.22
C SER A 105 -8.22 -15.99 25.64
N SER A 106 -8.09 -15.73 26.94
CA SER A 106 -7.42 -14.52 27.45
C SER A 106 -5.98 -14.37 26.92
N GLU A 107 -5.23 -15.48 26.82
CA GLU A 107 -3.87 -15.46 26.26
C GLU A 107 -3.88 -15.10 24.76
N GLN A 108 -4.83 -15.66 24.00
CA GLN A 108 -4.99 -15.37 22.57
C GLN A 108 -5.46 -13.93 22.33
N GLN A 109 -6.30 -13.37 23.21
CA GLN A 109 -6.73 -11.96 23.15
C GLN A 109 -5.54 -11.01 23.31
N ALA A 110 -4.64 -11.26 24.26
CA ALA A 110 -3.42 -10.47 24.42
C ALA A 110 -2.55 -10.48 23.16
N LYS A 111 -2.40 -11.66 22.52
CA LYS A 111 -1.69 -11.77 21.23
C LYS A 111 -2.42 -11.04 20.10
N PHE A 112 -3.75 -11.10 20.08
CA PHE A 112 -4.57 -10.44 19.07
C PHE A 112 -4.46 -8.91 19.15
N GLU A 113 -4.42 -8.32 20.35
CA GLU A 113 -4.22 -6.89 20.53
C GLU A 113 -2.88 -6.39 19.95
N VAL A 114 -1.81 -7.19 20.10
CA VAL A 114 -0.51 -6.88 19.49
C VAL A 114 -0.62 -6.85 17.96
N LEU A 115 -1.29 -7.85 17.38
CA LEU A 115 -1.53 -7.91 15.94
C LEU A 115 -2.35 -6.73 15.43
N GLU A 116 -3.38 -6.32 16.17
CA GLU A 116 -4.21 -5.16 15.82
C GLU A 116 -3.39 -3.86 15.80
N LYS A 117 -2.55 -3.64 16.81
CA LYS A 117 -1.65 -2.48 16.87
C LYS A 117 -0.67 -2.47 15.70
N GLU A 118 -0.16 -3.62 15.29
CA GLU A 118 0.71 -3.72 14.11
C GLU A 118 -0.02 -3.38 12.81
N TRP A 119 -1.26 -3.85 12.66
CA TRP A 119 -2.10 -3.54 11.50
C TRP A 119 -2.43 -2.06 11.43
N GLU A 120 -2.73 -1.42 12.56
CA GLU A 120 -2.98 0.01 12.66
C GLU A 120 -1.73 0.80 12.29
N ARG A 121 -0.57 0.47 12.88
CA ARG A 121 0.71 1.10 12.52
C ARG A 121 1.03 0.94 11.04
N ARG A 122 0.72 -0.21 10.44
CA ARG A 122 0.91 -0.44 8.98
C ARG A 122 -0.05 0.42 8.16
N ALA A 123 -1.31 0.55 8.60
CA ALA A 123 -2.30 1.40 7.95
C ALA A 123 -1.96 2.90 8.05
N GLU A 124 -1.48 3.35 9.21
CA GLU A 124 -1.02 4.72 9.46
C GLU A 124 0.23 5.06 8.65
N ARG A 125 1.20 4.15 8.54
CA ARG A 125 2.34 4.33 7.62
C ARG A 125 1.89 4.43 6.17
N GLY A 126 0.86 3.66 5.78
CA GLY A 126 0.24 3.77 4.46
C GLY A 126 -0.48 5.10 4.21
N ARG A 127 -1.12 5.68 5.24
CA ARG A 127 -1.78 6.99 5.18
C ARG A 127 -0.80 8.16 5.21
N SER A 128 0.19 8.11 6.09
CA SER A 128 1.22 9.16 6.24
C SER A 128 2.11 9.26 5.00
N ARG A 129 2.35 8.15 4.30
CA ARG A 129 3.03 8.15 2.99
C ARG A 129 2.13 8.62 1.84
N ALA A 130 0.82 8.73 2.05
CA ALA A 130 -0.16 9.18 1.05
C ALA A 130 -0.57 10.65 1.21
N ALA A 131 -0.05 11.37 2.22
CA ALA A 131 -0.22 12.81 2.38
C ALA A 131 1.08 13.52 1.95
N PRO A 132 1.16 14.10 0.74
CA PRO A 132 2.19 15.07 0.44
C PRO A 132 1.71 16.46 0.90
N GLY A 133 2.50 17.08 1.78
CA GLY A 133 2.55 18.54 1.92
C GLY A 133 1.49 19.21 2.81
N ASP A 134 1.68 19.14 4.14
CA ASP A 134 1.14 20.15 5.05
C ASP A 134 2.18 20.57 6.12
N LYS A 135 3.45 20.67 5.68
CA LYS A 135 4.60 21.07 6.53
C LYS A 135 5.39 22.25 5.96
N ALA A 136 4.85 22.99 4.99
CA ALA A 136 5.52 24.15 4.38
C ALA A 136 4.83 25.51 4.66
N SER A 137 3.96 25.61 5.69
CA SER A 137 3.22 26.87 5.99
C SER A 137 3.18 27.25 7.49
N LYS A 138 4.20 26.86 8.28
CA LYS A 138 4.43 27.45 9.62
C LYS A 138 5.95 27.56 9.81
N GLY A 139 6.60 28.60 9.27
CA GLY A 139 6.84 29.90 9.91
C GLY A 139 8.37 30.08 10.06
N PRO A 140 8.92 31.24 10.44
CA PRO A 140 8.28 32.51 10.82
C PRO A 140 8.14 33.51 9.66
#